data_AF-A0A2T0T3W0-F1
#
_entry.id   AF-A0A2T0T3W0-F1
#
_cell.length_a   1.000
_cell.length_b   1.000
_cell.length_c   1.000
_cell.angle_alpha   90.00
_cell.angle_beta   90.00
_cell.angle_gamma   90.00
#
_symmetry.space_group_name_H-M   'P 1'
#
loop_
_entity.id
_entity.type
_entity.pdbx_description
1 polymer ?
#
loop_
_entity_poly.entity_id
_entity_poly.type
_entity_poly.pdbx_seq_one_letter_code
_entity_poly.pdbx_strand_id
1 'polypeptide(L)'
;MADDGTPFEFSTAFAEGQPTTVRVLLEPTAADPSPMGNMDAAVDVLEALSRRHHLPLDRFEAVRDLFLPSDPQGHFSLWLSLVFRKDAPPAVKVYLNPEVRGEAEAPLLVSEGLARLGYGAGHATIVEHARRRGDGLDHYSFFALDLNDSPSARVKVYLSHRDATADDAARAAVGARGVSGDSVRDFCVMSSGGAGPYTERPLVSSYTFLPGDVDRPRGYSLYMPVRTYVNDDVEARERVLAVLDHHRMDPAPFENALAAVSRRPLADGVGLIAHVSLRAGVPRPGVTVYLSSEAYAKASPRVATLVS
;
A
#
# COMPACT_ATOMS: atom_id res chain seq x y z
N MET A 1 10.01 2.51 -5.68
CA MET A 1 8.94 3.20 -4.94
C MET A 1 8.03 3.96 -5.89
N ALA A 2 8.49 5.08 -6.48
CA ALA A 2 7.83 5.78 -7.58
C ALA A 2 8.37 5.30 -8.95
N ASP A 3 7.61 5.54 -10.02
CA ASP A 3 7.96 5.11 -11.38
C ASP A 3 9.17 5.87 -11.95
N ASP A 4 9.42 7.11 -11.51
CA ASP A 4 10.56 7.94 -11.94
C ASP A 4 11.82 7.74 -11.09
N GLY A 5 11.81 6.78 -10.16
CA GLY A 5 12.91 6.52 -9.25
C GLY A 5 12.98 7.45 -8.03
N THR A 6 12.02 8.36 -7.83
CA THR A 6 12.00 9.20 -6.62
C THR A 6 11.84 8.32 -5.37
N PRO A 7 12.66 8.51 -4.31
CA PRO A 7 12.65 7.65 -3.13
C PRO A 7 11.56 8.03 -2.12
N PHE A 8 10.51 8.73 -2.55
CA PHE A 8 9.33 9.00 -1.73
C PHE A 8 8.07 9.14 -2.58
N GLU A 9 6.92 8.83 -1.97
CA GLU A 9 5.58 9.00 -2.55
C GLU A 9 4.63 9.60 -1.49
N PHE A 10 3.76 10.51 -1.91
CA PHE A 10 2.75 11.10 -1.02
C PHE A 10 1.45 10.28 -1.04
N SER A 11 0.68 10.34 0.03
CA SER A 11 -0.72 9.92 -0.02
C SER A 11 -1.61 10.69 0.94
N THR A 12 -2.87 10.85 0.57
CA THR A 12 -3.92 11.47 1.38
C THR A 12 -5.03 10.46 1.66
N ALA A 13 -5.39 10.30 2.93
CA ALA A 13 -6.39 9.33 3.37
C ALA A 13 -7.62 10.03 3.94
N PHE A 14 -8.77 9.67 3.38
CA PHE A 14 -10.10 10.19 3.71
C PHE A 14 -10.91 9.14 4.46
N ALA A 15 -11.58 9.55 5.53
CA ALA A 15 -12.50 8.69 6.27
C ALA A 15 -13.65 9.55 6.79
N GLU A 16 -14.84 8.97 6.87
CA GLU A 16 -16.05 9.69 7.28
C GLU A 16 -15.86 10.28 8.68
N GLY A 17 -16.20 11.58 8.83
CA GLY A 17 -16.10 12.30 10.10
C GLY A 17 -14.67 12.45 10.65
N GLN A 18 -13.63 12.24 9.85
CA GLN A 18 -12.23 12.34 10.28
C GLN A 18 -11.45 13.35 9.43
N PRO A 19 -10.54 14.15 10.03
CA PRO A 19 -9.62 14.96 9.25
C PRO A 19 -8.74 14.12 8.31
N THR A 20 -8.44 14.68 7.13
CA THR A 20 -7.53 14.07 6.17
C THR A 20 -6.18 13.75 6.82
N THR A 21 -5.72 12.52 6.63
CA THR A 21 -4.37 12.10 7.03
C THR A 21 -3.43 12.20 5.84
N VAL A 22 -2.31 12.90 6.00
CA VAL A 22 -1.24 12.97 4.99
C VAL A 22 -0.17 11.96 5.34
N ARG A 23 0.40 11.30 4.34
CA ARG A 23 1.52 10.36 4.53
C ARG A 23 2.60 10.59 3.50
N VAL A 24 3.82 10.26 3.90
CA VAL A 24 4.97 10.11 3.01
C VAL A 24 5.47 8.69 3.19
N LEU A 25 5.48 7.90 2.12
CA LEU A 25 6.27 6.67 2.05
C LEU A 25 7.66 7.07 1.54
N LEU A 26 8.73 6.56 2.14
CA LEU A 26 10.10 6.88 1.73
C LEU A 26 11.07 5.72 1.94
N GLU A 27 12.11 5.72 1.12
CA GLU A 27 13.28 4.86 1.23
C GLU A 27 14.48 5.72 1.61
N PRO A 28 14.97 5.64 2.87
CA PRO A 28 16.29 6.15 3.18
C PRO A 28 17.35 5.43 2.33
N THR A 29 18.20 6.19 1.65
CA THR A 29 19.22 5.67 0.74
C THR A 29 20.61 6.02 1.23
N ALA A 30 21.56 5.12 1.04
CA ALA A 30 22.97 5.39 1.33
C ALA A 30 23.55 6.38 0.31
N ALA A 31 24.67 7.02 0.68
CA ALA A 31 25.40 7.90 -0.23
C ALA A 31 25.87 7.17 -1.51
N ASP A 32 26.33 5.93 -1.34
CA ASP A 32 26.60 4.98 -2.41
C ASP A 32 25.55 3.85 -2.36
N PRO A 33 24.46 3.93 -3.14
CA PRO A 33 23.33 3.01 -3.01
C PRO A 33 23.69 1.57 -3.34
N SER A 34 23.31 0.67 -2.43
CA SER A 34 23.32 -0.79 -2.64
C SER A 34 22.19 -1.40 -1.81
N PRO A 35 21.73 -2.63 -2.09
CA PRO A 35 20.67 -3.26 -1.30
C PRO A 35 20.97 -3.27 0.21
N MET A 36 22.20 -3.63 0.59
CA MET A 36 22.64 -3.63 1.98
C MET A 36 22.85 -2.20 2.52
N GLY A 37 23.48 -1.31 1.76
CA GLY A 37 23.69 0.08 2.20
C GLY A 37 22.39 0.84 2.42
N ASN A 38 21.38 0.66 1.56
CA ASN A 38 20.06 1.28 1.74
C ASN A 38 19.32 0.66 2.95
N MET A 39 19.46 -0.64 3.17
CA MET A 39 18.91 -1.31 4.34
C MET A 39 19.50 -0.74 5.65
N ASP A 40 20.82 -0.60 5.71
CA ASP A 40 21.51 -0.03 6.87
C ASP A 40 21.12 1.42 7.10
N ALA A 41 21.08 2.24 6.03
CA ALA A 41 20.62 3.62 6.10
C ALA A 41 19.16 3.73 6.60
N ALA A 42 18.29 2.81 6.19
CA ALA A 42 16.89 2.78 6.65
C ALA A 42 16.77 2.40 8.13
N VAL A 43 17.61 1.48 8.62
CA VAL A 43 17.70 1.12 10.04
C VAL A 43 18.21 2.31 10.86
N ASP A 44 19.28 2.97 10.43
CA ASP A 44 19.85 4.12 11.14
C ASP A 44 18.82 5.26 11.30
N VAL A 45 18.08 5.54 10.23
CA VAL A 45 17.00 6.54 10.27
C VAL A 45 15.86 6.10 11.19
N LEU A 46 15.46 4.82 11.15
CA LEU A 46 14.43 4.30 12.04
C LEU A 46 14.84 4.42 13.52
N GLU A 47 16.07 4.06 13.86
CA GLU A 47 16.60 4.17 15.23
C GLU A 47 16.68 5.63 15.68
N ALA A 48 17.10 6.54 14.81
CA ALA A 48 17.10 7.98 15.10
C ALA A 48 15.68 8.52 15.35
N LEU A 49 14.70 8.11 14.54
CA LEU A 49 13.29 8.45 14.74
C LEU A 49 12.74 7.86 16.03
N SER A 50 13.08 6.61 16.35
CA SER A 50 12.66 5.95 17.60
C SER A 50 13.21 6.68 18.81
N ARG A 51 14.51 7.02 18.84
CA ARG A 51 15.11 7.81 19.93
C ARG A 51 14.45 9.18 20.09
N ARG A 52 14.15 9.86 18.97
CA ARG A 52 13.57 11.22 18.96
C ARG A 52 12.10 11.26 19.37
N HIS A 53 11.33 10.25 18.97
CA HIS A 53 9.88 10.23 19.12
C HIS A 53 9.36 9.13 20.07
N HIS A 54 10.26 8.43 20.76
CA HIS A 54 9.98 7.32 21.67
C HIS A 54 9.10 6.23 21.02
N LEU A 55 9.45 5.83 19.80
CA LEU A 55 8.70 4.82 19.06
C LEU A 55 9.04 3.43 19.59
N PRO A 56 8.05 2.59 19.96
CA PRO A 56 8.30 1.22 20.36
C PRO A 56 8.78 0.39 19.17
N LEU A 57 9.88 -0.33 19.35
CA LEU A 57 10.49 -1.17 18.32
C LEU A 57 10.31 -2.68 18.58
N ASP A 58 9.70 -3.09 19.70
CA ASP A 58 9.62 -4.50 20.11
C ASP A 58 9.06 -5.42 19.01
N ARG A 59 8.01 -4.98 18.30
CA ARG A 59 7.43 -5.75 17.19
C ARG A 59 8.33 -5.82 15.97
N PHE A 60 9.09 -4.76 15.70
CA PHE A 60 10.07 -4.75 14.61
C PHE A 60 11.24 -5.67 14.95
N GLU A 61 11.79 -5.55 16.16
CA GLU A 61 12.89 -6.40 16.63
C GLU A 61 12.52 -7.88 16.66
N ALA A 62 11.27 -8.22 17.02
CA ALA A 62 10.79 -9.60 17.01
C ALA A 62 10.86 -10.30 15.64
N VAL A 63 10.85 -9.53 14.54
CA VAL A 63 10.89 -10.08 13.17
C VAL A 63 12.10 -9.62 12.37
N ARG A 64 13.00 -8.83 12.97
CA ARG A 64 14.10 -8.15 12.28
C ARG A 64 15.02 -9.13 11.56
N ASP A 65 15.40 -10.22 12.21
CA ASP A 65 16.27 -11.27 11.66
C ASP A 65 15.65 -11.98 10.44
N LEU A 66 14.32 -12.05 10.36
CA LEU A 66 13.64 -12.66 9.21
C LEU A 66 13.82 -11.79 7.96
N PHE A 67 13.61 -10.48 8.12
CA PHE A 67 13.44 -9.55 7.01
C PHE A 67 14.67 -8.69 6.68
N LEU A 68 15.70 -8.66 7.54
CA LEU A 68 16.95 -7.93 7.29
C LEU A 68 18.15 -8.90 7.26
N PRO A 69 18.29 -9.72 6.19
CA PRO A 69 19.42 -10.64 6.02
C PRO A 69 20.73 -9.89 5.69
N SER A 70 21.86 -10.56 5.85
CA SER A 70 23.18 -10.04 5.44
C SER A 70 23.37 -9.89 3.92
N ASP A 71 22.52 -10.54 3.13
CA ASP A 71 22.53 -10.49 1.66
C ASP A 71 21.10 -10.28 1.15
N PRO A 72 20.57 -9.04 1.22
CA PRO A 72 19.19 -8.76 0.84
C PRO A 72 18.97 -8.78 -0.67
N GLN A 73 17.92 -9.48 -1.09
CA GLN A 73 17.47 -9.58 -2.48
C GLN A 73 16.27 -8.65 -2.76
N GLY A 74 16.00 -8.45 -4.05
CA GLY A 74 14.88 -7.64 -4.52
C GLY A 74 15.18 -6.14 -4.59
N HIS A 75 14.12 -5.34 -4.73
CA HIS A 75 14.24 -3.90 -4.97
C HIS A 75 14.33 -3.05 -3.70
N PHE A 76 14.01 -3.59 -2.53
CA PHE A 76 14.09 -2.91 -1.24
C PHE A 76 14.15 -3.93 -0.10
N SER A 77 14.58 -3.48 1.08
CA SER A 77 14.50 -4.28 2.32
C SER A 77 13.57 -3.64 3.35
N LEU A 78 13.72 -2.33 3.56
CA LEU A 78 13.00 -1.56 4.57
C LEU A 78 12.62 -0.18 4.02
N TRP A 79 11.31 0.09 3.96
CA TRP A 79 10.78 1.44 3.74
C TRP A 79 10.09 1.97 5.00
N LEU A 80 10.05 3.30 5.12
CA LEU A 80 9.38 3.99 6.20
C LEU A 80 8.15 4.71 5.68
N SER A 81 7.07 4.75 6.46
CA SER A 81 5.96 5.66 6.21
C SER A 81 5.74 6.58 7.39
N LEU A 82 5.86 7.88 7.13
CA LEU A 82 5.51 8.94 8.07
C LEU A 82 4.04 9.28 7.89
N VAL A 83 3.30 9.33 9.00
CA VAL A 83 1.85 9.53 9.02
C VAL A 83 1.52 10.76 9.84
N PHE A 84 1.02 11.79 9.17
CA PHE A 84 0.67 13.08 9.76
C PHE A 84 -0.84 13.19 9.91
N ARG A 85 -1.28 13.43 11.14
CA ARG A 85 -2.68 13.70 11.46
C ARG A 85 -2.77 15.08 12.09
N LYS A 86 -3.91 15.72 11.90
CA LYS A 86 -4.21 17.00 12.55
C LYS A 86 -4.07 16.83 14.07
N ASP A 87 -3.39 17.77 14.71
CA ASP A 87 -3.25 17.87 16.16
C ASP A 87 -2.65 16.63 16.86
N ALA A 88 -1.82 15.84 16.15
CA ALA A 88 -1.16 14.66 16.71
C ALA A 88 0.32 14.59 16.29
N PRO A 89 1.19 13.97 17.11
CA PRO A 89 2.57 13.72 16.71
C PRO A 89 2.64 12.79 15.48
N PRO A 90 3.69 12.90 14.64
CA PRO A 90 3.89 11.99 13.53
C PRO A 90 3.97 10.54 14.02
N ALA A 91 3.21 9.65 13.38
CA ALA A 91 3.36 8.22 13.58
C ALA A 91 4.24 7.62 12.49
N VAL A 92 4.99 6.57 12.82
CA VAL A 92 5.86 5.88 11.88
C VAL A 92 5.37 4.45 11.66
N LYS A 93 5.53 3.99 10.43
CA LYS A 93 5.34 2.60 10.04
C LYS A 93 6.57 2.11 9.30
N VAL A 94 6.84 0.83 9.40
CA VAL A 94 7.86 0.15 8.60
C VAL A 94 7.18 -0.76 7.59
N TYR A 95 7.78 -0.91 6.41
CA TYR A 95 7.41 -1.88 5.38
C TYR A 95 8.64 -2.71 5.08
N LEU A 96 8.54 -4.00 5.34
CA LEU A 96 9.56 -5.01 5.12
C LEU A 96 9.26 -5.76 3.83
N ASN A 97 10.30 -6.16 3.11
CA ASN A 97 10.18 -6.95 1.90
C ASN A 97 10.05 -8.46 2.22
N PRO A 98 8.92 -9.11 1.94
CA PRO A 98 8.77 -10.56 2.14
C PRO A 98 9.70 -11.41 1.27
N GLU A 99 10.10 -10.89 0.11
CA GLU A 99 10.95 -11.57 -0.88
C GLU A 99 12.44 -11.24 -0.68
N VAL A 100 12.83 -10.64 0.45
CA VAL A 100 14.21 -10.21 0.73
C VAL A 100 15.22 -11.38 0.76
N ARG A 101 14.73 -12.62 0.86
CA ARG A 101 15.52 -13.86 0.76
C ARG A 101 15.20 -14.67 -0.50
N GLY A 102 14.50 -14.05 -1.46
CA GLY A 102 13.95 -14.69 -2.65
C GLY A 102 12.44 -14.94 -2.56
N GLU A 103 11.77 -14.93 -3.70
CA GLU A 103 10.31 -15.10 -3.83
C GLU A 103 9.80 -16.42 -3.21
N ALA A 104 10.55 -17.51 -3.39
CA ALA A 104 10.19 -18.83 -2.88
C ALA A 104 10.13 -18.90 -1.33
N GLU A 105 10.92 -18.07 -0.64
CA GLU A 105 11.00 -18.03 0.82
C GLU A 105 9.90 -17.15 1.44
N ALA A 106 9.29 -16.26 0.66
CA ALA A 106 8.32 -15.28 1.16
C ALA A 106 7.15 -15.89 1.95
N PRO A 107 6.54 -17.02 1.55
CA PRO A 107 5.47 -17.65 2.34
C PRO A 107 5.93 -18.08 3.74
N LEU A 108 7.16 -18.59 3.87
CA LEU A 108 7.71 -19.00 5.16
C LEU A 108 8.01 -17.77 6.04
N LEU A 109 8.62 -16.74 5.47
CA LEU A 109 8.93 -15.49 6.19
C LEU A 109 7.66 -14.81 6.72
N VAL A 110 6.61 -14.73 5.89
CA VAL A 110 5.34 -14.12 6.30
C VAL A 110 4.64 -14.96 7.37
N SER A 111 4.61 -16.28 7.21
CA SER A 111 4.01 -17.18 8.21
C SER A 111 4.71 -17.06 9.55
N GLU A 112 6.04 -17.11 9.57
CA GLU A 112 6.85 -16.99 10.78
C GLU A 112 6.74 -15.58 11.40
N GLY A 113 6.79 -14.53 10.59
CA GLY A 113 6.61 -13.15 11.05
C GLY A 113 5.24 -12.92 11.71
N LEU A 114 4.16 -13.47 11.13
CA LEU A 114 2.85 -13.45 11.77
C LEU A 114 2.82 -14.29 13.06
N ALA A 115 3.45 -15.46 13.08
CA ALA A 115 3.50 -16.32 14.27
C ALA A 115 4.20 -15.63 15.45
N ARG A 116 5.36 -15.02 15.22
CA ARG A 116 6.11 -14.27 16.26
C ARG A 116 5.34 -13.09 16.83
N LEU A 117 4.43 -12.52 16.04
CA LEU A 117 3.57 -11.41 16.45
C LEU A 117 2.20 -11.85 16.99
N GLY A 118 1.95 -13.16 17.11
CA GLY A 118 0.72 -13.73 17.68
C GLY A 118 -0.45 -13.88 16.69
N TYR A 119 -0.18 -13.83 15.39
CA TYR A 119 -1.16 -13.87 14.29
C TYR A 119 -1.01 -15.08 13.37
N GLY A 120 -0.30 -16.13 13.81
CA GLY A 120 0.11 -17.25 12.96
C GLY A 120 -1.05 -17.96 12.23
N ALA A 121 -2.18 -18.17 12.92
CA ALA A 121 -3.36 -18.82 12.29
C ALA A 121 -4.00 -17.95 11.20
N GLY A 122 -3.80 -16.63 11.25
CA GLY A 122 -4.20 -15.69 10.21
C GLY A 122 -3.56 -15.94 8.84
N HIS A 123 -2.38 -16.56 8.79
CA HIS A 123 -1.71 -16.87 7.52
C HIS A 123 -2.52 -17.84 6.66
N ALA A 124 -3.17 -18.84 7.28
CA ALA A 124 -3.99 -19.81 6.56
C ALA A 124 -5.15 -19.12 5.82
N THR A 125 -5.78 -18.11 6.45
CA THR A 125 -6.83 -17.29 5.81
C THR A 125 -6.30 -16.57 4.56
N ILE A 126 -5.07 -16.02 4.61
CA ILE A 126 -4.47 -15.32 3.47
C ILE A 126 -4.24 -16.30 2.32
N VAL A 127 -3.62 -17.45 2.59
CA VAL A 127 -3.39 -18.49 1.59
C VAL A 127 -4.72 -18.93 0.99
N GLU A 128 -5.70 -19.20 1.84
CA GLU A 128 -7.01 -19.64 1.45
C GLU A 128 -7.71 -18.61 0.56
N HIS A 129 -7.69 -17.31 0.84
CA HIS A 129 -8.52 -16.35 0.11
C HIS A 129 -7.79 -15.63 -1.03
N ALA A 130 -6.49 -15.38 -0.88
CA ALA A 130 -5.73 -14.48 -1.74
C ALA A 130 -4.59 -15.14 -2.51
N ARG A 131 -4.25 -16.42 -2.28
CA ARG A 131 -3.22 -17.16 -3.02
C ARG A 131 -3.74 -18.42 -3.71
N ARG A 132 -4.91 -18.33 -4.35
CA ARG A 132 -5.59 -19.47 -5.01
C ARG A 132 -5.33 -19.58 -6.51
N ARG A 133 -4.75 -18.56 -7.16
CA ARG A 133 -4.80 -18.45 -8.63
C ARG A 133 -3.68 -19.19 -9.36
N GLY A 134 -2.87 -19.95 -8.62
CA GLY A 134 -1.73 -20.69 -9.14
C GLY A 134 -0.41 -19.96 -8.90
N ASP A 135 0.68 -20.66 -9.19
CA ASP A 135 2.04 -20.14 -8.99
C ASP A 135 2.29 -18.92 -9.87
N GLY A 136 2.99 -17.92 -9.34
CA GLY A 136 3.36 -16.74 -10.13
C GLY A 136 2.31 -15.63 -10.23
N LEU A 137 1.05 -15.83 -9.78
CA LEU A 137 -0.01 -14.82 -9.89
C LEU A 137 -0.25 -14.00 -8.61
N ASP A 138 -0.03 -14.61 -7.45
CA ASP A 138 -0.26 -14.00 -6.13
C ASP A 138 1.03 -14.02 -5.28
N HIS A 139 1.63 -12.85 -5.07
CA HIS A 139 2.93 -12.67 -4.41
C HIS A 139 2.87 -11.75 -3.21
N TYR A 140 3.74 -11.96 -2.21
CA TYR A 140 3.79 -11.11 -1.03
C TYR A 140 4.64 -9.86 -1.26
N SER A 141 4.02 -8.69 -1.34
CA SER A 141 4.74 -7.46 -1.70
C SER A 141 5.30 -6.71 -0.48
N PHE A 142 4.59 -6.72 0.65
CA PHE A 142 4.99 -5.98 1.84
C PHE A 142 4.52 -6.67 3.13
N PHE A 143 5.36 -6.60 4.16
CA PHE A 143 4.99 -6.89 5.55
C PHE A 143 5.18 -5.62 6.39
N ALA A 144 4.10 -5.02 6.88
CA ALA A 144 4.15 -3.69 7.48
C ALA A 144 3.72 -3.68 8.94
N LEU A 145 4.39 -2.86 9.75
CA LEU A 145 4.14 -2.68 11.17
C LEU A 145 3.87 -1.21 11.49
N ASP A 146 2.80 -0.95 12.25
CA ASP A 146 2.62 0.34 12.92
C ASP A 146 3.51 0.38 14.17
N LEU A 147 4.37 1.39 14.30
CA LEU A 147 5.29 1.55 15.45
C LEU A 147 4.68 2.46 16.53
N ASN A 148 3.71 1.92 17.27
CA ASN A 148 3.09 2.58 18.43
C ASN A 148 2.42 1.54 19.34
N ASP A 149 2.20 1.90 20.61
CA ASP A 149 1.59 1.02 21.62
C ASP A 149 0.05 1.10 21.68
N SER A 150 -0.57 1.74 20.68
CA SER A 150 -2.02 1.83 20.66
C SER A 150 -2.66 0.45 20.48
N PRO A 151 -3.84 0.19 21.07
CA PRO A 151 -4.68 -0.96 20.69
C PRO A 151 -5.01 -0.99 19.19
N SER A 152 -4.81 0.13 18.48
CA SER A 152 -4.98 0.24 17.03
C SER A 152 -3.71 -0.02 16.21
N ALA A 153 -2.60 -0.41 16.84
CA ALA A 153 -1.33 -0.72 16.18
C ALA A 153 -1.45 -2.02 15.37
N ARG A 154 -1.34 -1.88 14.05
CA ARG A 154 -1.60 -2.95 13.08
C ARG A 154 -0.33 -3.68 12.64
N VAL A 155 -0.51 -4.96 12.34
CA VAL A 155 0.32 -5.70 11.38
C VAL A 155 -0.44 -5.79 10.07
N LYS A 156 0.23 -5.58 8.94
CA LYS A 156 -0.38 -5.69 7.62
C LYS A 156 0.45 -6.56 6.69
N VAL A 157 -0.20 -7.46 5.98
CA VAL A 157 0.40 -8.29 4.92
C VAL A 157 -0.19 -7.87 3.60
N TYR A 158 0.65 -7.56 2.62
CA TYR A 158 0.24 -7.10 1.29
C TYR A 158 0.53 -8.15 0.24
N LEU A 159 -0.36 -8.25 -0.73
CA LEU A 159 -0.21 -9.17 -1.85
C LEU A 159 -0.41 -8.44 -3.18
N SER A 160 0.45 -8.73 -4.16
CA SER A 160 0.28 -8.32 -5.55
C SER A 160 -0.44 -9.44 -6.31
N HIS A 161 -1.46 -9.06 -7.07
CA HIS A 161 -2.34 -9.94 -7.81
C HIS A 161 -2.21 -9.67 -9.32
N ARG A 162 -1.29 -10.38 -9.98
CA ARG A 162 -1.11 -10.30 -11.44
C ARG A 162 -2.33 -10.88 -12.15
N ASP A 163 -2.68 -10.29 -13.29
CA ASP A 163 -3.78 -10.71 -14.16
C ASP A 163 -5.12 -10.91 -13.44
N ALA A 164 -5.33 -10.16 -12.35
CA ALA A 164 -6.51 -10.29 -11.52
C ALA A 164 -7.74 -9.67 -12.17
N THR A 165 -8.89 -10.26 -11.87
CA THR A 165 -10.18 -9.63 -12.14
C THR A 165 -10.72 -8.94 -10.89
N ALA A 166 -11.76 -8.14 -11.06
CA ALA A 166 -12.51 -7.58 -9.92
C ALA A 166 -13.12 -8.70 -9.05
N ASP A 167 -13.45 -9.85 -9.64
CA ASP A 167 -13.98 -11.03 -8.93
C ASP A 167 -12.92 -11.71 -8.07
N ASP A 168 -11.67 -11.77 -8.55
CA ASP A 168 -10.55 -12.26 -7.75
C ASP A 168 -10.32 -11.38 -6.53
N ALA A 169 -10.35 -10.05 -6.72
CA ALA A 169 -10.22 -9.08 -5.64
C ALA A 169 -11.36 -9.19 -4.62
N ALA A 170 -12.60 -9.35 -5.09
CA ALA A 170 -13.78 -9.55 -4.25
C ALA A 170 -13.67 -10.84 -3.42
N ARG A 171 -13.21 -11.93 -4.03
CA ARG A 171 -12.97 -13.21 -3.34
C ARG A 171 -11.86 -13.11 -2.29
N ALA A 172 -10.77 -12.40 -2.59
CA ALA A 172 -9.72 -12.16 -1.60
C ALA A 172 -10.26 -11.34 -0.41
N ALA A 173 -11.07 -10.32 -0.69
CA ALA A 173 -11.62 -9.42 0.31
C ALA A 173 -12.43 -10.13 1.40
N VAL A 174 -13.21 -11.16 1.04
CA VAL A 174 -14.04 -11.90 2.02
C VAL A 174 -13.21 -12.68 3.05
N GLY A 175 -11.90 -12.83 2.86
CA GLY A 175 -11.01 -13.37 3.89
C GLY A 175 -10.97 -12.50 5.16
N ALA A 176 -11.19 -11.19 5.05
CA ALA A 176 -11.28 -10.31 6.21
C ALA A 176 -12.70 -10.29 6.82
N ARG A 177 -12.78 -10.09 8.14
CA ARG A 177 -14.05 -10.05 8.88
C ARG A 177 -14.93 -8.87 8.45
N GLY A 178 -16.16 -9.16 8.06
CA GLY A 178 -17.19 -8.14 7.77
C GLY A 178 -16.92 -7.29 6.52
N VAL A 179 -16.00 -7.72 5.65
CA VAL A 179 -15.72 -7.05 4.39
C VAL A 179 -16.64 -7.58 3.29
N SER A 180 -17.30 -6.67 2.57
CA SER A 180 -18.13 -6.99 1.41
C SER A 180 -17.26 -7.16 0.15
N GLY A 181 -17.36 -8.33 -0.48
CA GLY A 181 -16.73 -8.58 -1.78
C GLY A 181 -17.30 -7.68 -2.88
N ASP A 182 -18.61 -7.43 -2.87
CA ASP A 182 -19.27 -6.58 -3.86
C ASP A 182 -18.75 -5.14 -3.81
N SER A 183 -18.57 -4.58 -2.60
CA SER A 183 -17.99 -3.24 -2.45
C SER A 183 -16.57 -3.14 -3.02
N VAL A 184 -15.78 -4.22 -2.93
CA VAL A 184 -14.43 -4.27 -3.50
C VAL A 184 -14.49 -4.40 -5.02
N ARG A 185 -15.41 -5.23 -5.56
CA ARG A 185 -15.65 -5.36 -7.00
C ARG A 185 -16.04 -4.00 -7.61
N ASP A 186 -17.01 -3.33 -7.01
CA ASP A 186 -17.52 -2.03 -7.50
C ASP A 186 -16.40 -0.98 -7.49
N PHE A 187 -15.59 -0.97 -6.44
CA PHE A 187 -14.41 -0.11 -6.37
C PHE A 187 -13.41 -0.40 -7.48
N CYS A 188 -13.12 -1.67 -7.79
CA CYS A 188 -12.24 -2.04 -8.91
C CYS A 188 -12.77 -1.47 -10.24
N VAL A 189 -14.05 -1.72 -10.53
CA VAL A 189 -14.69 -1.29 -11.79
C VAL A 189 -14.67 0.23 -11.91
N MET A 190 -15.05 0.94 -10.85
CA MET A 190 -15.10 2.40 -10.85
C MET A 190 -13.73 3.06 -11.01
N SER A 191 -12.71 2.52 -10.34
CA SER A 191 -11.36 3.09 -10.36
C SER A 191 -10.56 2.77 -11.63
N SER A 192 -10.95 1.73 -12.38
CA SER A 192 -10.23 1.28 -13.58
C SER A 192 -11.02 1.36 -14.89
N GLY A 193 -12.32 1.63 -14.84
CA GLY A 193 -13.21 1.65 -16.01
C GLY A 193 -13.66 0.26 -16.49
N GLY A 194 -13.31 -0.82 -15.78
CA GLY A 194 -13.70 -2.18 -16.17
C GLY A 194 -13.40 -3.23 -15.11
N ALA A 195 -13.85 -4.47 -15.31
CA ALA A 195 -13.69 -5.57 -14.34
C ALA A 195 -12.36 -6.34 -14.45
N GLY A 196 -11.44 -5.86 -15.28
CA GLY A 196 -10.20 -6.55 -15.64
C GLY A 196 -10.37 -7.51 -16.84
N PRO A 197 -9.42 -8.43 -17.06
CA PRO A 197 -8.24 -8.67 -16.24
C PRO A 197 -7.31 -7.44 -16.18
N TYR A 198 -6.70 -7.22 -15.02
CA TYR A 198 -5.76 -6.15 -14.74
C TYR A 198 -4.35 -6.64 -15.09
N THR A 199 -4.00 -6.55 -16.38
CA THR A 199 -2.79 -7.16 -16.98
C THR A 199 -1.56 -6.26 -16.98
N GLU A 200 -1.71 -4.96 -16.75
CA GLU A 200 -0.60 -4.01 -16.71
C GLU A 200 0.07 -4.03 -15.33
N ARG A 201 -0.16 -3.02 -14.47
CA ARG A 201 0.24 -3.12 -13.07
C ARG A 201 -0.76 -3.95 -12.28
N PRO A 202 -0.30 -4.88 -11.42
CA PRO A 202 -1.17 -5.76 -10.68
C PRO A 202 -1.99 -4.97 -9.65
N LEU A 203 -3.18 -5.46 -9.33
CA LEU A 203 -3.85 -5.03 -8.11
C LEU A 203 -2.95 -5.36 -6.92
N VAL A 204 -2.97 -4.53 -5.89
CA VAL A 204 -2.39 -4.88 -4.59
C VAL A 204 -3.52 -4.96 -3.58
N SER A 205 -3.50 -5.96 -2.72
CA SER A 205 -4.37 -6.03 -1.55
C SER A 205 -3.57 -5.99 -0.26
N SER A 206 -4.23 -5.75 0.86
CA SER A 206 -3.64 -5.94 2.17
C SER A 206 -4.62 -6.47 3.19
N TYR A 207 -4.18 -7.42 4.00
CA TYR A 207 -4.87 -7.87 5.19
C TYR A 207 -4.32 -7.14 6.42
N THR A 208 -5.22 -6.75 7.33
CA THR A 208 -4.88 -6.04 8.57
C THR A 208 -5.20 -6.88 9.78
N PHE A 209 -4.23 -7.04 10.68
CA PHE A 209 -4.38 -7.66 12.00
C PHE A 209 -4.22 -6.60 13.10
N LEU A 210 -5.10 -6.67 14.10
CA LEU A 210 -5.07 -5.93 15.36
C LEU A 210 -4.85 -6.90 16.52
N PRO A 211 -4.45 -6.41 17.72
CA PRO A 211 -4.40 -7.22 18.93
C PRO A 211 -5.69 -8.03 19.14
N GLY A 212 -5.55 -9.35 19.32
CA GLY A 212 -6.67 -10.29 19.47
C GLY A 212 -7.16 -10.97 18.19
N ASP A 213 -6.69 -10.57 17.01
CA ASP A 213 -7.05 -11.21 15.73
C ASP A 213 -6.23 -12.48 15.45
N VAL A 214 -6.51 -13.57 16.16
CA VAL A 214 -5.67 -14.78 16.10
C VAL A 214 -5.76 -15.51 14.76
N ASP A 215 -6.97 -15.66 14.23
CA ASP A 215 -7.32 -16.60 13.14
C ASP A 215 -7.68 -15.90 11.82
N ARG A 216 -8.14 -14.65 11.88
CA ARG A 216 -8.71 -13.97 10.71
C ARG A 216 -8.45 -12.46 10.72
N PRO A 217 -8.04 -11.88 9.58
CA PRO A 217 -7.83 -10.44 9.46
C PRO A 217 -9.08 -9.63 9.78
N ARG A 218 -8.86 -8.46 10.37
CA ARG A 218 -9.89 -7.51 10.78
C ARG A 218 -10.33 -6.55 9.70
N GLY A 219 -9.40 -6.23 8.81
CA GLY A 219 -9.64 -5.30 7.71
C GLY A 219 -8.95 -5.76 6.45
N TYR A 220 -9.46 -5.27 5.33
CA TYR A 220 -8.92 -5.47 4.00
C TYR A 220 -8.67 -4.11 3.36
N SER A 221 -7.71 -4.01 2.46
CA SER A 221 -7.61 -2.85 1.58
C SER A 221 -7.24 -3.31 0.20
N LEU A 222 -7.80 -2.65 -0.81
CA LEU A 222 -7.42 -2.86 -2.21
C LEU A 222 -6.81 -1.57 -2.76
N TYR A 223 -5.74 -1.71 -3.52
CA TYR A 223 -4.99 -0.65 -4.15
C TYR A 223 -5.05 -0.88 -5.67
N MET A 224 -5.77 0.01 -6.36
CA MET A 224 -5.82 0.06 -7.81
C MET A 224 -4.69 0.97 -8.31
N PRO A 225 -3.74 0.47 -9.12
CA PRO A 225 -2.75 1.32 -9.79
C PRO A 225 -3.41 2.06 -10.97
N VAL A 226 -4.29 3.02 -10.65
CA VAL A 226 -5.12 3.75 -11.63
C VAL A 226 -4.31 4.32 -12.80
N ARG A 227 -3.06 4.73 -12.56
CA ARG A 227 -2.15 5.26 -13.58
C ARG A 227 -1.89 4.36 -14.78
N THR A 228 -2.16 3.05 -14.72
CA THR A 228 -2.01 2.14 -15.87
C THR A 228 -3.31 1.86 -16.61
N TYR A 229 -4.43 2.38 -16.12
CA TYR A 229 -5.75 2.10 -16.65
C TYR A 229 -6.47 3.35 -17.18
N VAL A 230 -5.74 4.45 -17.33
CA VAL A 230 -6.20 5.79 -17.77
C VAL A 230 -5.28 6.33 -18.86
N ASN A 231 -5.72 7.29 -19.65
CA ASN A 231 -4.87 7.92 -20.66
C ASN A 231 -3.96 9.01 -20.08
N ASP A 232 -4.48 9.78 -19.14
CA ASP A 232 -3.80 10.90 -18.48
C ASP A 232 -4.32 11.09 -17.04
N ASP A 233 -3.79 12.08 -16.33
CA ASP A 233 -4.24 12.39 -14.98
C ASP A 233 -5.57 13.17 -14.92
N VAL A 234 -6.13 13.63 -16.06
CA VAL A 234 -7.51 14.16 -16.10
C VAL A 234 -8.47 13.01 -15.85
N GLU A 235 -8.33 11.93 -16.61
CA GLU A 235 -9.15 10.73 -16.46
C GLU A 235 -8.92 10.07 -15.08
N ALA A 236 -7.68 10.03 -14.60
CA ALA A 236 -7.39 9.53 -13.26
C ALA A 236 -8.11 10.34 -12.16
N ARG A 237 -8.11 11.67 -12.28
CA ARG A 237 -8.81 12.58 -11.37
C ARG A 237 -10.32 12.33 -11.41
N GLU A 238 -10.92 12.22 -12.59
CA GLU A 238 -12.36 11.95 -12.75
C GLU A 238 -12.78 10.65 -12.05
N ARG A 239 -12.00 9.58 -12.21
CA ARG A 239 -12.26 8.30 -11.54
C ARG A 239 -12.11 8.40 -10.02
N VAL A 240 -11.10 9.11 -9.53
CA VAL A 240 -10.94 9.37 -8.09
C VAL A 240 -12.13 10.15 -7.53
N LEU A 241 -12.60 11.18 -8.24
CA LEU A 241 -13.77 11.95 -7.82
C LEU A 241 -15.04 11.08 -7.76
N ALA A 242 -15.25 10.21 -8.75
CA ALA A 242 -16.36 9.26 -8.73
C ALA A 242 -16.28 8.30 -7.53
N VAL A 243 -15.08 7.80 -7.20
CA VAL A 243 -14.85 6.95 -6.02
C VAL A 243 -15.14 7.71 -4.72
N LEU A 244 -14.67 8.95 -4.60
CA LEU A 244 -14.92 9.76 -3.41
C LEU A 244 -16.42 10.05 -3.23
N ASP A 245 -17.12 10.41 -4.31
CA ASP A 245 -18.57 10.65 -4.31
C ASP A 245 -19.36 9.39 -3.89
N HIS A 246 -19.03 8.24 -4.49
CA HIS A 246 -19.66 6.95 -4.15
C HIS A 246 -19.52 6.62 -2.66
N HIS A 247 -18.37 6.92 -2.07
CA HIS A 247 -18.10 6.73 -0.64
C HIS A 247 -18.46 7.94 0.23
N ARG A 248 -19.15 8.95 -0.31
CA ARG A 248 -19.62 10.16 0.38
C ARG A 248 -18.49 10.93 1.08
N MET A 249 -17.34 11.02 0.42
CA MET A 249 -16.16 11.72 0.90
C MET A 249 -16.07 13.10 0.23
N ASP A 250 -15.75 14.13 1.01
CA ASP A 250 -15.47 15.47 0.47
C ASP A 250 -14.25 15.42 -0.48
N PRO A 251 -14.37 15.83 -1.75
CA PRO A 251 -13.26 15.84 -2.69
C PRO A 251 -12.29 17.02 -2.49
N ALA A 252 -12.68 18.09 -1.78
CA ALA A 252 -11.85 19.29 -1.68
C ALA A 252 -10.43 19.03 -1.12
N PRO A 253 -10.24 18.19 -0.08
CA PRO A 253 -8.89 17.86 0.38
C PRO A 253 -8.04 17.09 -0.65
N PHE A 254 -8.65 16.28 -1.52
CA PHE A 254 -7.95 15.62 -2.61
C PHE A 254 -7.50 16.63 -3.66
N GLU A 255 -8.39 17.52 -4.09
CA GLU A 255 -8.08 18.57 -5.07
C GLU A 255 -6.96 19.50 -4.58
N ASN A 256 -7.03 19.91 -3.32
CA ASN A 256 -6.00 20.72 -2.69
C ASN A 256 -4.64 20.00 -2.64
N ALA A 257 -4.63 18.70 -2.36
CA ALA A 257 -3.39 17.92 -2.35
C ALA A 257 -2.81 17.78 -3.76
N LEU A 258 -3.65 17.54 -4.77
CA LEU A 258 -3.23 17.46 -6.16
C LEU A 258 -2.58 18.77 -6.63
N ALA A 259 -3.21 19.91 -6.35
CA ALA A 259 -2.69 21.24 -6.67
C ALA A 259 -1.41 21.60 -5.87
N ALA A 260 -1.21 21.01 -4.69
CA ALA A 260 -0.03 21.23 -3.88
C ALA A 260 1.19 20.44 -4.39
N VAL A 261 0.98 19.23 -4.91
CA VAL A 261 2.06 18.34 -5.37
C VAL A 261 2.55 18.71 -6.76
N SER A 262 1.68 19.16 -7.66
CA SER A 262 2.08 19.50 -9.04
C SER A 262 1.36 20.71 -9.58
N ARG A 263 2.04 21.44 -10.48
CA ARG A 263 1.51 22.62 -11.18
C ARG A 263 1.28 22.39 -12.67
N ARG A 264 1.63 21.21 -13.19
CA ARG A 264 1.42 20.92 -14.61
C ARG A 264 -0.06 20.73 -14.92
N PRO A 265 -0.51 21.02 -16.16
CA PRO A 265 -1.79 20.53 -16.64
C PRO A 265 -1.87 19.01 -16.52
N LEU A 266 -3.01 18.50 -16.03
CA LEU A 266 -3.18 17.05 -15.81
C LEU A 266 -3.15 16.26 -17.14
N ALA A 267 -3.63 16.86 -18.23
CA ALA A 267 -3.64 16.26 -19.57
C ALA A 267 -2.24 16.06 -20.16
N ASP A 268 -1.23 16.77 -19.64
CA ASP A 268 0.13 16.73 -20.19
C ASP A 268 0.92 15.48 -19.75
N GLY A 269 0.33 14.58 -18.97
CA GLY A 269 1.02 13.40 -18.47
C GLY A 269 0.11 12.44 -17.71
N VAL A 270 0.68 11.29 -17.36
CA VAL A 270 0.01 10.25 -16.58
C VAL A 270 0.89 9.79 -15.43
N GLY A 271 0.28 9.43 -14.31
CA GLY A 271 0.98 8.83 -13.17
C GLY A 271 1.26 9.77 -12.01
N LEU A 272 0.81 11.03 -12.08
CA LEU A 272 0.74 11.88 -10.90
C LEU A 272 -0.19 11.25 -9.86
N ILE A 273 -1.35 10.75 -10.28
CA ILE A 273 -2.24 9.95 -9.43
C ILE A 273 -1.85 8.48 -9.59
N ALA A 274 -0.92 8.03 -8.74
CA ALA A 274 -0.28 6.73 -8.90
C ALA A 274 -1.22 5.56 -8.60
N HIS A 275 -1.94 5.67 -7.48
CA HIS A 275 -2.88 4.66 -7.01
C HIS A 275 -4.09 5.33 -6.34
N VAL A 276 -5.21 4.61 -6.36
CA VAL A 276 -6.34 4.86 -5.46
C VAL A 276 -6.60 3.58 -4.69
N SER A 277 -6.98 3.69 -3.42
CA SER A 277 -7.24 2.52 -2.58
C SER A 277 -8.51 2.66 -1.76
N LEU A 278 -9.20 1.54 -1.61
CA LEU A 278 -10.30 1.36 -0.69
C LEU A 278 -9.79 0.62 0.54
N ARG A 279 -9.98 1.21 1.72
CA ARG A 279 -9.90 0.49 3.00
C ARG A 279 -11.29 -0.04 3.31
N ALA A 280 -11.45 -1.36 3.22
CA ALA A 280 -12.69 -2.04 3.53
C ALA A 280 -12.61 -2.63 4.96
N GLY A 281 -13.66 -2.40 5.74
CA GLY A 281 -13.75 -2.86 7.12
C GLY A 281 -13.04 -1.97 8.14
N VAL A 282 -13.00 -2.47 9.38
CA VAL A 282 -12.46 -1.78 10.56
C VAL A 282 -10.92 -1.81 10.58
N PRO A 283 -10.25 -0.85 11.27
CA PRO A 283 -10.82 0.18 12.15
C PRO A 283 -11.23 1.48 11.45
N ARG A 284 -10.82 1.69 10.19
CA ARG A 284 -11.01 2.97 9.50
C ARG A 284 -11.30 2.76 8.01
N PRO A 285 -12.57 2.51 7.63
CA PRO A 285 -12.95 2.46 6.23
C PRO A 285 -12.72 3.81 5.55
N GLY A 286 -12.53 3.79 4.23
CA GLY A 286 -12.42 5.01 3.43
C GLY A 286 -11.43 4.90 2.28
N VAL A 287 -11.15 6.03 1.63
CA VAL A 287 -10.37 6.09 0.39
C VAL A 287 -8.99 6.71 0.62
N THR A 288 -7.93 6.19 0.00
CA THR A 288 -6.62 6.89 -0.05
C THR A 288 -6.20 7.06 -1.49
N VAL A 289 -5.72 8.27 -1.80
CA VAL A 289 -5.13 8.60 -3.09
C VAL A 289 -3.63 8.78 -2.91
N TYR A 290 -2.85 8.19 -3.82
CA TYR A 290 -1.40 8.20 -3.83
C TYR A 290 -0.92 9.14 -4.93
N LEU A 291 0.00 10.04 -4.59
CA LEU A 291 0.47 11.10 -5.46
C LEU A 291 1.99 10.97 -5.65
N SER A 292 2.42 10.82 -6.90
CA SER A 292 3.82 10.87 -7.29
C SER A 292 4.36 12.29 -7.11
N SER A 293 5.63 12.42 -6.76
CA SER A 293 6.31 13.72 -6.71
C SER A 293 6.78 14.21 -8.08
N GLU A 294 6.98 13.29 -9.04
CA GLU A 294 7.52 13.57 -10.39
C GLU A 294 8.84 14.35 -10.35
N ALA A 295 9.69 14.08 -9.35
CA ALA A 295 10.91 14.86 -9.12
C ALA A 295 11.95 14.67 -10.23
N TYR A 296 11.96 13.51 -10.90
CA TYR A 296 12.90 13.21 -11.98
C TYR A 296 12.24 13.16 -13.34
N ALA A 297 11.04 12.61 -13.42
CA ALA A 297 10.35 12.46 -14.69
C ALA A 297 8.83 12.49 -14.54
N LYS A 298 8.20 12.93 -15.62
CA LYS A 298 6.76 12.82 -15.87
C LYS A 298 6.58 11.88 -17.06
N ALA A 299 5.68 10.90 -16.96
CA ALA A 299 5.33 10.06 -18.09
C ALA A 299 4.37 10.80 -19.05
N SER A 300 4.56 10.60 -20.36
CA SER A 300 3.68 11.14 -21.40
C SER A 300 2.26 10.53 -21.30
N PRO A 301 1.21 11.30 -21.67
CA PRO A 301 -0.14 10.75 -21.73
C PRO A 301 -0.21 9.67 -22.82
N ARG A 302 -1.12 8.71 -22.66
CA ARG A 302 -1.37 7.67 -23.66
C ARG A 302 -2.32 8.21 -24.73
N VAL A 303 -2.05 7.86 -25.98
CA VAL A 303 -2.97 8.16 -27.09
C VAL A 303 -4.15 7.20 -26.95
N ALA A 304 -5.37 7.73 -26.86
CA ALA A 304 -6.57 6.91 -26.93
C ALA A 304 -6.53 6.14 -28.25
N THR A 305 -6.37 4.82 -28.18
CA THR A 305 -6.45 4.00 -29.39
C THR A 305 -7.92 4.01 -29.78
N LEU A 306 -8.27 4.73 -30.85
CA LEU A 306 -9.59 4.64 -31.46
C LEU A 306 -9.77 3.19 -31.90
N VAL A 307 -10.52 2.41 -31.14
CA VAL A 307 -10.95 1.09 -31.57
C VAL A 307 -12.01 1.33 -32.65
N SER A 308 -11.61 1.14 -33.91
CA SER A 308 -12.50 1.16 -35.08
C SER A 308 -13.39 -0.06 -35.13
#